data_AF-A0A925ZT17-F1
#
_entry.id   AF-A0A925ZT17-F1
#
_cell.length_a   1.000
_cell.length_b   1.000
_cell.length_c   1.000
_cell.angle_alpha   90.00
_cell.angle_beta   90.00
_cell.angle_gamma   90.00
#
_symmetry.space_group_name_H-M   'P 1'
#
loop_
_entity.id
_entity.type
_entity.pdbx_description
1 polymer ?
#
loop_
_entity_poly.entity_id
_entity_poly.type
_entity_poly.pdbx_seq_one_letter_code
_entity_poly.pdbx_strand_id
1 'polypeptide(L)'
;PTLTAAARLAIERRVRRYGRPGVPVLFSTYAYGTPVALAAAAGGAYSAEIVLLTGIARPGPLRDYLVGAGYRIVHHAAFADHHAFTAPEIAAVKARCGPGCRIFTTQKDATRLLDPALHTEMAGLPVFYIPITVEFLADGAARLRRLLPAAIQPQAVV
;
A
#
# COMPACT_ATOMS: atom_id res chain seq x y z
N PRO A 1 -5.83 11.25 -6.47
CA PRO A 1 -6.63 11.39 -7.71
C PRO A 1 -8.11 11.65 -7.39
N THR A 2 -8.59 12.87 -7.63
CA THR A 2 -9.97 13.28 -7.36
C THR A 2 -10.86 12.95 -8.55
N LEU A 3 -11.77 11.99 -8.38
CA LEU A 3 -12.81 11.67 -9.36
C LEU A 3 -13.88 12.78 -9.35
N THR A 4 -14.10 13.49 -10.46
CA THR A 4 -15.04 14.64 -10.52
C THR A 4 -16.50 14.23 -10.30
N ALA A 5 -17.36 15.18 -9.92
CA ALA A 5 -18.79 14.92 -9.74
C ALA A 5 -19.46 14.40 -11.03
N ALA A 6 -19.10 14.97 -12.18
CA ALA A 6 -19.59 14.53 -13.48
C ALA A 6 -19.16 13.10 -13.81
N ALA A 7 -17.89 12.74 -13.52
CA ALA A 7 -17.40 11.38 -13.71
C ALA A 7 -18.10 10.38 -12.79
N ARG A 8 -18.31 10.73 -11.51
CA ARG A 8 -19.08 9.91 -10.57
C ARG A 8 -20.50 9.65 -11.08
N LEU A 9 -21.20 10.69 -11.54
CA LEU A 9 -22.55 10.55 -12.09
C LEU A 9 -22.59 9.65 -13.35
N ALA A 10 -21.58 9.75 -14.21
CA ALA A 10 -21.48 8.89 -15.39
C ALA A 10 -21.25 7.41 -15.02
N ILE A 11 -20.37 7.15 -14.05
CA ILE A 11 -20.12 5.78 -13.55
C ILE A 11 -21.35 5.23 -12.85
N GLU A 12 -21.99 6.03 -11.99
CA GLU A 12 -23.20 5.63 -11.26
C GLU A 12 -24.32 5.20 -12.21
N ARG A 13 -24.58 5.97 -13.28
CA ARG A 13 -25.57 5.60 -14.32
C ARG A 13 -25.26 4.25 -14.97
N ARG A 14 -23.99 3.95 -15.23
CA ARG A 14 -23.58 2.66 -15.81
C ARG A 14 -23.74 1.49 -14.85
N VAL A 15 -23.38 1.69 -13.59
CA VAL A 15 -23.43 0.67 -12.52
C VAL A 15 -24.88 0.35 -12.14
N ARG A 16 -25.76 1.36 -12.07
CA ARG A 16 -27.18 1.17 -11.71
C ARG A 16 -27.94 0.21 -12.62
N ARG A 17 -27.47 -0.02 -13.85
CA ARG A 17 -28.03 -1.03 -14.77
C ARG A 17 -27.92 -2.47 -14.24
N TYR A 18 -27.01 -2.72 -13.30
CA TYR A 18 -26.77 -4.04 -12.71
C TYR A 18 -27.25 -4.14 -11.25
N GLY A 19 -27.82 -3.05 -10.71
CA GLY A 19 -28.27 -2.98 -9.31
C GLY A 19 -29.78 -2.92 -9.19
N ARG A 20 -30.30 -3.33 -8.03
CA ARG A 20 -31.72 -3.10 -7.70
C ARG A 20 -31.98 -1.59 -7.54
N PRO A 21 -33.18 -1.11 -7.90
CA PRO A 21 -33.60 0.25 -7.59
C PRO A 21 -33.39 0.58 -6.11
N GLY A 22 -32.94 1.80 -5.81
CA GLY A 22 -32.70 2.25 -4.44
C GLY A 22 -31.35 1.83 -3.83
N VAL A 23 -30.60 0.90 -4.41
CA VAL A 23 -29.24 0.57 -3.93
C VAL A 23 -28.30 1.75 -4.21
N PRO A 24 -27.60 2.28 -3.18
CA PRO A 24 -26.70 3.41 -3.36
C PRO A 24 -25.38 2.97 -3.99
N VAL A 25 -24.88 3.75 -4.95
CA VAL A 25 -23.50 3.64 -5.44
C VAL A 25 -22.64 4.60 -4.62
N LEU A 26 -21.62 4.06 -3.97
CA LEU A 26 -20.63 4.81 -3.20
C LEU A 26 -19.28 4.72 -3.90
N PHE A 27 -18.46 5.75 -3.72
CA PHE A 27 -17.14 5.82 -4.32
C PHE A 27 -16.09 5.92 -3.22
N SER A 28 -15.04 5.14 -3.33
CA SER A 28 -13.88 5.20 -2.45
C SER A 28 -12.59 5.32 -3.26
N THR A 29 -11.54 5.71 -2.57
CA THR A 29 -10.15 5.68 -3.00
C THR A 29 -9.31 5.10 -1.88
N TYR A 30 -8.00 5.00 -2.09
CA TYR A 30 -7.06 4.69 -1.03
C TYR A 30 -6.07 5.84 -0.86
N ALA A 31 -5.66 6.07 0.38
CA ALA A 31 -4.56 6.96 0.72
C ALA A 31 -3.38 6.12 1.21
N TYR A 32 -2.17 6.52 0.83
CA TYR A 32 -0.95 5.95 1.38
C TYR A 32 -0.64 6.65 2.69
N GLY A 33 -0.28 5.88 3.72
CA GLY A 33 0.14 6.41 5.02
C GLY A 33 1.64 6.64 5.13
N THR A 34 2.07 6.90 6.36
CA THR A 34 3.49 7.00 6.71
C THR A 34 4.15 5.63 6.71
N PRO A 35 5.42 5.51 6.27
CA PRO A 35 6.14 4.24 6.33
C PRO A 35 6.18 3.66 7.74
N VAL A 36 5.85 2.37 7.88
CA VAL A 36 5.87 1.64 9.16
C VAL A 36 6.98 0.60 9.11
N ALA A 37 7.85 0.59 10.12
CA ALA A 37 8.95 -0.37 10.20
C ALA A 37 8.40 -1.79 10.37
N LEU A 38 8.92 -2.73 9.58
CA LEU A 38 8.50 -4.13 9.61
C LEU A 38 9.05 -4.87 10.84
N ALA A 39 10.25 -4.48 11.29
CA ALA A 39 10.89 -4.94 12.51
C ALA A 39 11.48 -3.72 13.24
N ALA A 40 11.95 -3.90 14.48
CA ALA A 40 12.68 -2.86 15.20
C ALA A 40 13.83 -2.33 14.32
N ALA A 41 13.64 -1.14 13.76
CA ALA A 41 14.60 -0.59 12.82
C ALA A 41 15.88 -0.28 13.58
N ALA A 42 17.03 -0.57 12.98
CA ALA A 42 18.30 -0.06 13.49
C ALA A 42 18.19 1.47 13.50
N GLY A 43 18.20 2.07 14.69
CA GLY A 43 18.09 3.52 14.86
C GLY A 43 19.15 4.25 14.03
N GLY A 44 18.84 5.44 13.54
CA GLY A 44 19.76 6.24 12.74
C GLY A 44 19.03 7.26 11.87
N ALA A 45 19.81 8.17 11.27
CA ALA A 45 19.29 9.10 10.27
C ALA A 45 19.15 8.38 8.92
N TYR A 46 17.95 8.37 8.36
CA TYR A 46 17.71 7.80 7.04
C TYR A 46 17.82 8.88 5.95
N SER A 47 18.39 8.51 4.81
CA SER A 47 18.42 9.35 3.61
C SER A 47 17.08 9.32 2.88
N ALA A 48 16.87 10.24 1.93
CA ALA A 48 15.73 10.20 1.01
C ALA A 48 15.86 9.09 -0.05
N GLU A 49 17.03 8.47 -0.19
CA GLU A 49 17.23 7.34 -1.10
C GLU A 49 16.56 6.08 -0.54
N ILE A 50 15.79 5.41 -1.39
CA ILE A 50 15.11 4.17 -1.05
C ILE A 50 15.30 3.11 -2.12
N VAL A 51 15.30 1.85 -1.70
CA VAL A 51 15.04 0.72 -2.56
C VAL A 51 13.56 0.37 -2.44
N LEU A 52 12.86 0.24 -3.56
CA LEU A 52 11.46 -0.19 -3.58
C LEU A 52 11.41 -1.69 -3.93
N LEU A 53 10.75 -2.49 -3.11
CA LEU A 53 10.47 -3.90 -3.36
C LEU A 53 8.96 -4.08 -3.48
N THR A 54 8.48 -4.68 -4.57
CA THR A 54 7.04 -4.91 -4.77
C THR A 54 6.78 -6.24 -5.44
N GLY A 55 5.84 -7.02 -4.93
CA GLY A 55 5.30 -8.24 -5.53
C GLY A 55 3.80 -8.12 -5.77
N ILE A 56 3.41 -7.03 -6.47
CA ILE A 56 2.02 -6.66 -6.78
C ILE A 56 1.85 -6.34 -8.27
N ALA A 57 0.64 -6.57 -8.80
CA ALA A 57 0.36 -6.42 -10.23
C ALA A 57 0.59 -5.00 -10.80
N ARG A 58 0.42 -3.95 -9.99
CA ARG A 58 0.50 -2.55 -10.44
C ARG A 58 1.25 -1.69 -9.41
N PRO A 59 2.59 -1.67 -9.45
CA PRO A 59 3.39 -0.90 -8.48
C PRO A 59 3.51 0.59 -8.82
N GLY A 60 3.12 1.00 -10.04
CA GLY A 60 3.23 2.39 -10.53
C GLY A 60 2.66 3.45 -9.57
N PRO A 61 1.40 3.31 -9.08
CA PRO A 61 0.83 4.29 -8.16
C PRO A 61 1.63 4.49 -6.87
N LEU A 62 2.21 3.42 -6.32
CA LEU A 62 3.05 3.51 -5.13
C LEU A 62 4.37 4.21 -5.45
N ARG A 63 5.00 3.86 -6.57
CA ARG A 63 6.23 4.49 -7.04
C ARG A 63 6.04 6.01 -7.19
N ASP A 64 4.98 6.40 -7.89
CA ASP A 64 4.69 7.81 -8.18
C ASP A 64 4.34 8.58 -6.89
N TYR A 65 3.61 7.95 -5.96
CA TYR A 65 3.37 8.50 -4.62
C TYR A 65 4.67 8.76 -3.85
N LEU A 66 5.58 7.78 -3.82
CA LEU A 66 6.84 7.89 -3.09
C LEU A 66 7.75 8.99 -3.68
N VAL A 67 7.84 9.08 -5.01
CA VAL A 67 8.56 10.16 -5.68
C VAL A 67 7.93 11.52 -5.36
N GLY A 68 6.60 11.63 -5.43
CA GLY A 68 5.88 12.84 -5.06
C GLY A 68 6.03 13.24 -3.59
N ALA A 69 6.26 12.26 -2.70
CA ALA A 69 6.55 12.47 -1.28
C ALA A 69 8.02 12.84 -1.00
N GLY A 70 8.86 12.99 -2.03
CA GLY A 70 10.25 13.44 -1.90
C GLY A 70 11.28 12.30 -1.77
N TYR A 71 10.89 11.05 -1.94
CA TYR A 71 11.83 9.92 -1.97
C TYR A 71 12.50 9.77 -3.33
N ARG A 72 13.77 9.38 -3.33
CA ARG A 72 14.50 8.99 -4.55
C ARG A 72 14.66 7.48 -4.61
N ILE A 73 13.95 6.84 -5.53
CA ILE A 73 14.03 5.40 -5.73
C ILE A 73 15.31 5.07 -6.50
N VAL A 74 16.33 4.55 -5.81
CA VAL A 74 17.62 4.19 -6.42
C VAL A 74 17.58 2.82 -7.09
N HIS A 75 16.66 1.95 -6.65
CA HIS A 75 16.41 0.66 -7.25
C HIS A 75 14.96 0.25 -6.99
N HIS A 76 14.31 -0.36 -7.99
CA HIS A 76 12.99 -0.96 -7.84
C HIS A 76 13.04 -2.44 -8.23
N ALA A 77 13.01 -3.31 -7.23
CA ALA A 77 12.85 -4.75 -7.38
C ALA A 77 11.35 -5.08 -7.55
N ALA A 78 10.90 -5.11 -8.80
CA ALA A 78 9.51 -5.38 -9.17
C ALA A 78 9.32 -6.85 -9.57
N PHE A 79 8.46 -7.55 -8.82
CA PHE A 79 8.11 -8.95 -9.03
C PHE A 79 6.62 -9.09 -9.38
N ALA A 80 6.25 -10.28 -9.86
CA ALA A 80 4.86 -10.60 -10.18
C ALA A 80 3.95 -10.55 -8.95
N ASP A 81 2.64 -10.45 -9.19
CA ASP A 81 1.66 -10.48 -8.12
C ASP A 81 1.71 -11.82 -7.37
N HIS A 82 1.67 -11.79 -6.05
CA HIS A 82 1.81 -12.97 -5.19
C HIS A 82 3.17 -13.69 -5.28
N HIS A 83 4.22 -13.05 -5.83
CA HIS A 83 5.58 -13.60 -5.82
C HIS A 83 6.04 -14.05 -4.41
N ALA A 84 6.58 -15.26 -4.32
CA ALA A 84 7.24 -15.77 -3.13
C ALA A 84 8.71 -15.36 -3.19
N PHE A 85 9.11 -14.39 -2.37
CA PHE A 85 10.49 -13.91 -2.35
C PHE A 85 11.45 -15.00 -1.91
N THR A 86 12.63 -15.02 -2.50
CA THR A 86 13.69 -15.99 -2.18
C THR A 86 14.86 -15.29 -1.49
N ALA A 87 15.63 -16.04 -0.70
CA ALA A 87 16.81 -15.49 -0.01
C ALA A 87 17.81 -14.80 -0.97
N PRO A 88 18.15 -15.38 -2.16
CA PRO A 88 19.04 -14.70 -3.11
C PRO A 88 18.48 -13.37 -3.63
N GLU A 89 17.16 -13.27 -3.83
CA GLU A 89 16.52 -12.02 -4.25
C GLU A 89 16.60 -10.95 -3.16
N ILE A 90 16.36 -11.32 -1.90
CA ILE A 90 16.50 -10.39 -0.77
C ILE A 90 17.96 -9.96 -0.58
N ALA A 91 18.91 -10.88 -0.73
CA ALA A 91 20.34 -10.56 -0.70
C ALA A 91 20.71 -9.56 -1.82
N ALA A 92 20.17 -9.73 -3.02
CA ALA A 92 20.37 -8.80 -4.14
C ALA A 92 19.77 -7.41 -3.85
N VAL A 93 18.59 -7.35 -3.24
CA VAL A 93 17.92 -6.10 -2.81
C VAL A 93 18.75 -5.39 -1.75
N LYS A 94 19.25 -6.14 -0.75
CA LYS A 94 20.15 -5.64 0.30
C LYS A 94 21.41 -5.03 -0.27
N ALA A 95 22.03 -5.67 -1.27
CA ALA A 95 23.23 -5.16 -1.93
C ALA A 95 23.01 -3.82 -2.66
N ARG A 96 21.76 -3.45 -2.97
CA ARG A 96 21.41 -2.14 -3.56
C ARG A 96 21.17 -1.05 -2.52
N CYS A 97 21.08 -1.40 -1.23
CA CYS A 97 20.77 -0.45 -0.18
C CYS A 97 22.07 0.02 0.50
N GLY A 98 22.48 1.25 0.21
CA GLY A 98 23.66 1.88 0.79
C GLY A 98 23.50 2.34 2.24
N PRO A 99 24.50 3.04 2.81
CA PRO A 99 24.41 3.61 4.15
C PRO A 99 23.19 4.53 4.32
N GLY A 100 22.36 4.26 5.33
CA GLY A 100 21.15 5.07 5.62
C GLY A 100 20.01 4.92 4.60
N CYS A 101 20.12 4.00 3.63
CA CYS A 101 19.01 3.67 2.72
C CYS A 101 17.90 2.90 3.45
N ARG A 102 16.66 3.07 2.98
CA ARG A 102 15.49 2.31 3.45
C ARG A 102 14.96 1.42 2.33
N ILE A 103 14.44 0.25 2.70
CA ILE A 103 13.71 -0.62 1.77
C ILE A 103 12.22 -0.40 2.01
N PHE A 104 11.51 0.12 1.02
CA PHE A 104 10.07 0.30 1.07
C PHE A 104 9.36 -0.82 0.33
N THR A 105 8.23 -1.24 0.87
CA THR A 105 7.40 -2.30 0.29
C THR A 105 5.91 -2.05 0.54
N THR A 106 5.04 -2.91 0.03
CA THR A 106 3.61 -2.87 0.32
C THR A 106 3.30 -3.65 1.61
N GLN A 107 2.18 -3.36 2.29
CA GLN A 107 1.74 -4.15 3.43
C GLN A 107 1.53 -5.64 3.08
N LYS A 108 1.08 -5.95 1.85
CA LYS A 108 0.90 -7.34 1.38
C LYS A 108 2.22 -8.07 1.10
N ASP A 109 3.24 -7.34 0.65
CA ASP A 109 4.58 -7.90 0.46
C ASP A 109 5.29 -8.08 1.80
N ALA A 110 5.08 -7.15 2.74
CA ALA A 110 5.69 -7.20 4.07
C ALA A 110 5.34 -8.49 4.83
N THR A 111 4.09 -8.98 4.73
CA THR A 111 3.71 -10.25 5.36
C THR A 111 4.48 -11.44 4.80
N ARG A 112 4.85 -11.40 3.51
CA ARG A 112 5.65 -12.45 2.85
C ARG A 112 7.13 -12.34 3.19
N LEU A 113 7.63 -11.14 3.45
CA LEU A 113 9.01 -10.93 3.91
C LEU A 113 9.25 -11.45 5.34
N LEU A 114 8.19 -11.74 6.10
CA LEU A 114 8.26 -12.37 7.42
C LEU A 114 8.37 -13.91 7.37
N ASP A 115 8.46 -14.50 6.18
CA ASP A 115 8.68 -15.93 6.03
C ASP A 115 9.97 -16.37 6.76
N PRO A 116 9.94 -17.40 7.61
CA PRO A 116 11.12 -17.90 8.30
C PRO A 116 12.32 -18.21 7.40
N ALA A 117 12.09 -18.63 6.15
CA ALA A 117 13.15 -18.89 5.18
C ALA A 117 13.95 -17.63 4.80
N LEU A 118 13.41 -16.44 5.04
CA LEU A 118 14.05 -15.16 4.75
C LEU A 118 14.66 -14.50 5.99
N HIS A 119 14.51 -15.08 7.18
CA HIS A 119 14.90 -14.46 8.45
C HIS A 119 16.36 -13.97 8.45
N THR A 120 17.29 -14.80 7.96
CA THR A 120 18.72 -14.46 7.89
C THR A 120 18.99 -13.25 7.00
N GLU A 121 18.35 -13.17 5.83
CA GLU A 121 18.57 -12.07 4.89
C GLU A 121 17.90 -10.77 5.35
N MET A 122 16.74 -10.91 6.00
CA MET A 122 15.96 -9.80 6.56
C MET A 122 16.56 -9.22 7.84
N ALA A 123 17.39 -9.99 8.55
CA ALA A 123 18.00 -9.57 9.80
C ALA A 123 18.81 -8.27 9.62
N GLY A 124 18.43 -7.26 10.40
CA GLY A 124 19.07 -5.94 10.41
C GLY A 124 18.75 -5.03 9.22
N LEU A 125 17.87 -5.45 8.30
CA LEU A 125 17.46 -4.59 7.19
C LEU A 125 16.46 -3.51 7.62
N PRO A 126 16.64 -2.25 7.19
CA PRO A 126 15.69 -1.17 7.45
C PRO A 126 14.49 -1.26 6.47
N VAL A 127 13.62 -2.26 6.68
CA VAL A 127 12.44 -2.50 5.84
C VAL A 127 11.21 -1.82 6.43
N PHE A 128 10.50 -1.08 5.58
CA PHE A 128 9.27 -0.38 5.93
C PHE A 128 8.18 -0.75 4.92
N TYR A 129 6.97 -0.98 5.39
CA TYR A 129 5.81 -1.08 4.51
C TYR A 129 5.05 0.24 4.48
N ILE A 130 4.43 0.53 3.34
CA ILE A 130 3.55 1.68 3.19
C ILE A 130 2.10 1.21 3.40
N PRO A 131 1.44 1.58 4.51
CA PRO A 131 0.05 1.22 4.74
C PRO A 131 -0.86 1.96 3.76
N ILE A 132 -2.01 1.35 3.47
CA ILE A 132 -3.09 2.01 2.74
C ILE A 132 -4.34 2.06 3.60
N THR A 133 -5.03 3.19 3.56
CA THR A 133 -6.35 3.35 4.19
C THR A 133 -7.40 3.57 3.11
N VAL A 134 -8.63 3.12 3.37
CA VAL A 134 -9.76 3.38 2.47
C VAL A 134 -10.37 4.73 2.83
N GLU A 135 -10.55 5.59 1.84
CA GLU A 135 -11.21 6.87 1.98
C GLU A 135 -12.45 6.92 1.10
N PHE A 136 -13.58 7.36 1.65
CA PHE A 136 -14.78 7.60 0.84
C PHE A 136 -14.74 8.99 0.22
N LEU A 137 -15.19 9.07 -1.03
CA LEU A 137 -15.39 10.35 -1.69
C LEU A 137 -16.73 10.98 -1.26
N ALA A 138 -16.74 12.31 -1.15
CA ALA A 138 -17.92 13.10 -0.78
C ALA A 138 -18.58 12.59 0.53
N ASP A 139 -19.90 12.43 0.56
CA ASP A 139 -20.65 11.96 1.73
C ASP A 139 -20.73 10.42 1.83
N GLY A 140 -19.92 9.69 1.05
CA GLY A 140 -20.00 8.24 0.91
C GLY A 140 -19.88 7.48 2.24
N ALA A 141 -18.95 7.90 3.12
CA ALA A 141 -18.79 7.29 4.45
C ALA A 141 -20.05 7.46 5.31
N ALA A 142 -20.62 8.66 5.33
CA ALA A 142 -21.83 8.95 6.10
C ALA A 142 -23.04 8.16 5.56
N ARG A 143 -23.15 8.02 4.23
CA ARG A 143 -24.17 7.19 3.57
C ARG A 143 -24.00 5.72 3.93
N LEU A 144 -22.79 5.17 3.85
CA LEU A 144 -22.53 3.79 4.25
C LEU A 144 -22.92 3.56 5.71
N ARG A 145 -22.53 4.46 6.61
CA ARG A 145 -22.84 4.33 8.04
C ARG A 145 -24.33 4.29 8.34
N ARG A 146 -25.17 4.98 7.56
CA ARG A 146 -26.65 4.90 7.69
C ARG A 146 -27.25 3.58 7.20
N LEU A 147 -26.51 2.82 6.38
CA LEU A 147 -26.96 1.54 5.82
C LEU A 147 -26.51 0.34 6.67
N LEU A 148 -25.45 0.52 7.47
CA LEU A 148 -24.94 -0.54 8.32
C LEU A 148 -25.84 -0.69 9.56
N PRO A 149 -26.23 -1.92 9.94
CA PRO A 149 -26.89 -2.19 11.21
C PRO A 149 -26.03 -1.71 12.39
N ALA A 150 -26.67 -1.24 13.46
CA ALA A 150 -25.99 -0.78 14.68
C ALA A 150 -25.07 -1.84 15.33
N ALA A 151 -25.31 -3.13 15.04
CA ALA A 151 -24.50 -4.25 15.51
C ALA A 151 -23.14 -4.39 14.80
N ILE A 152 -22.91 -3.70 13.67
CA ILE A 152 -21.61 -3.70 13.00
C ILE A 152 -20.74 -2.63 13.67
N GLN A 153 -19.94 -3.06 14.64
CA GLN A 153 -18.88 -2.25 15.22
C GLN A 153 -17.60 -2.47 14.39
N PRO A 154 -17.12 -1.46 13.62
CA PRO A 154 -15.88 -1.61 12.89
C PRO A 154 -14.73 -1.80 13.88
N GLN A 155 -14.03 -2.93 13.80
CA GLN A 155 -12.77 -3.12 14.49
C GLN A 155 -11.67 -2.45 13.67
N ALA A 156 -10.75 -1.75 14.36
CA ALA A 156 -9.54 -1.28 13.72
C ALA A 156 -8.73 -2.50 13.29
N VAL A 157 -8.50 -2.64 11.98
CA VAL A 157 -7.54 -3.61 11.45
C VAL A 157 -6.17 -2.93 11.59
N VAL A 158 -5.38 -3.38 12.57
CA VAL A 158 -3.98 -2.96 12.75
C VAL A 158 -3.11 -3.73 11.76
#